data_AF-A0A7Y2UI54-F1
#
_entry.id   AF-A0A7Y2UI54-F1
#
_cell.length_a   1.000
_cell.length_b   1.000
_cell.length_c   1.000
_cell.angle_alpha   90.00
_cell.angle_beta   90.00
_cell.angle_gamma   90.00
#
_symmetry.space_group_name_H-M   'P 1'
#
loop_
_entity.id
_entity.type
_entity.pdbx_description
1 polymer ?
#
loop_
_entity_poly.entity_id
_entity_poly.type
_entity_poly.pdbx_seq_one_letter_code
_entity_poly.pdbx_strand_id
1 'polypeptide(L)' 'MKKKRYEGELKNLPGFEIYLNINHLKQGEYKLKIINNNKVVKSINFKKNN' A
#
# COMPACT_ATOMS: atom_id res chain seq x y z
N MET A 1 10.97 -27.08 37.86
CA MET A 1 11.09 -26.99 36.38
C MET A 1 11.11 -25.52 35.96
N LYS A 2 12.13 -25.06 35.22
CA LYS A 2 12.19 -23.66 34.73
C LYS A 2 11.10 -23.45 33.67
N LYS A 3 10.23 -22.45 33.87
CA LYS A 3 9.19 -22.08 32.89
C LYS A 3 9.86 -21.59 31.60
N LYS A 4 9.57 -22.22 30.46
CA LYS A 4 10.00 -21.72 29.15
C LYS A 4 9.30 -20.38 28.91
N ARG A 5 10.08 -19.35 28.56
CA ARG A 5 9.58 -18.07 28.08
C ARG A 5 9.71 -18.05 26.57
N TYR A 6 8.64 -17.64 25.91
CA TYR A 6 8.59 -17.48 24.47
C TYR A 6 8.58 -15.99 24.18
N GLU A 7 9.48 -15.56 23.31
CA GLU A 7 9.59 -14.18 22.84
C GLU A 7 9.41 -14.19 21.32
N GLY A 8 8.81 -13.14 20.79
CA GLY A 8 8.56 -12.98 19.37
C GLY A 8 8.46 -11.50 19.03
N GLU A 9 9.05 -11.11 17.90
CA GLU A 9 8.97 -9.75 17.40
C GLU A 9 7.72 -9.60 16.53
N LEU A 10 6.88 -8.62 16.87
CA LEU A 10 5.79 -8.20 15.99
C LEU A 10 6.40 -7.37 14.85
N LYS A 11 6.12 -7.74 13.60
CA LYS A 11 6.47 -6.90 12.46
C LYS A 11 5.81 -5.54 12.62
N ASN A 12 6.60 -4.47 12.51
CA ASN A 12 6.09 -3.11 12.45
C ASN A 12 5.11 -3.00 11.29
N LEU A 13 3.84 -2.77 11.62
CA LEU A 13 2.82 -2.40 10.65
C LEU A 13 3.13 -0.98 10.15
N PRO A 14 2.90 -0.68 8.87
CA PRO A 14 3.04 0.67 8.36
C PRO A 14 2.10 1.60 9.14
N GLY A 15 2.65 2.68 9.71
CA GLY A 15 1.87 3.63 10.53
C GLY A 15 0.85 4.45 9.74
N PHE A 16 0.95 4.47 8.40
CA PHE A 16 0.07 5.21 7.51
C PHE A 16 -0.20 4.42 6.23
N GLU A 17 -1.48 4.24 5.89
CA GLU A 17 -1.93 3.52 4.70
C GLU A 17 -2.93 4.38 3.92
N ILE A 18 -2.88 4.30 2.59
CA ILE A 18 -3.81 5.00 1.70
C ILE A 18 -4.46 3.96 0.81
N TYR A 19 -5.79 3.89 0.86
CA TYR A 19 -6.60 3.04 -0.01
C TYR A 19 -7.29 3.87 -1.07
N LEU A 20 -7.22 3.41 -2.33
CA LEU A 20 -7.92 4.00 -3.45
C LEU A 20 -8.90 2.97 -4.02
N ASN A 21 -10.20 3.25 -3.92
CA ASN A 21 -11.21 2.42 -4.54
C ASN A 21 -11.22 2.69 -6.06
N ILE A 22 -11.05 1.62 -6.84
CA ILE A 22 -11.01 1.66 -8.31
C ILE A 22 -12.22 0.96 -8.97
N ASN A 23 -13.25 0.62 -8.20
CA ASN A 23 -14.36 -0.21 -8.67
C ASN A 23 -15.12 0.40 -9.85
N HIS A 24 -15.25 1.72 -9.88
CA HIS A 24 -15.98 2.44 -10.93
C HIS A 24 -15.08 2.98 -12.05
N LEU A 25 -13.78 2.67 -12.03
CA LEU A 25 -12.90 2.97 -13.15
C LEU A 25 -13.24 2.06 -14.33
N LYS A 26 -13.18 2.63 -15.55
CA LYS A 26 -13.27 1.82 -16.77
C LYS A 26 -12.13 0.81 -16.82
N GLN A 27 -12.33 -0.33 -17.47
CA GLN A 27 -11.24 -1.24 -17.76
C GLN A 27 -10.17 -0.53 -18.58
N GLY A 28 -8.89 -0.78 -18.26
CA GLY A 28 -7.78 -0.14 -18.96
C GLY A 28 -6.51 -0.03 -18.14
N GLU A 29 -5.51 0.57 -18.76
CA GLU A 29 -4.22 0.87 -18.15
C GLU A 29 -4.24 2.27 -17.54
N TYR A 30 -3.77 2.37 -16.30
CA TYR A 30 -3.73 3.60 -15.52
C TYR A 30 -2.33 3.87 -15.01
N LYS A 31 -2.01 5.16 -14.90
CA LYS A 31 -0.82 5.66 -14.22
C LYS A 31 -1.23 6.54 -13.05
N LEU A 32 -1.16 6.00 -11.84
CA LEU A 32 -1.34 6.75 -10.60
C LEU A 32 -0.05 7.53 -10.30
N LYS A 33 -0.18 8.83 -10.03
CA LYS A 33 0.93 9.69 -9.60
C LYS A 33 0.61 10.24 -8.21
N ILE A 34 1.53 10.03 -7.27
CA ILE A 34 1.47 10.65 -5.95
C ILE A 34 2.26 11.96 -6.04
N ILE A 35 1.63 13.08 -5.67
CA ILE A 35 2.20 14.43 -5.78
C ILE A 35 2.37 15.02 -4.38
N ASN A 36 3.54 15.60 -4.11
CA ASN A 36 3.81 16.38 -2.91
C ASN A 36 4.51 17.69 -3.34
N ASN A 37 4.05 18.85 -2.86
CA ASN A 37 4.60 20.16 -3.22
C ASN A 37 4.77 20.35 -4.74
N ASN A 38 3.71 20.03 -5.50
CA ASN A 38 3.65 20.09 -6.96
C ASN A 38 4.69 19.22 -7.69
N LYS A 39 5.37 18.30 -7.00
CA LYS A 39 6.32 17.36 -7.58
C LYS A 39 5.80 15.93 -7.45
N VAL A 40 5.98 15.13 -8.49
CA VAL A 40 5.64 13.70 -8.46
C VAL A 40 6.66 12.98 -7.59
N VAL A 41 6.22 12.37 -6.49
CA VAL A 41 7.07 11.58 -5.58
C VAL A 41 7.03 10.08 -5.89
N LYS A 42 5.95 9.60 -6.52
CA LYS A 42 5.81 8.21 -6.95
C LYS A 42 4.90 8.11 -8.17
N SER A 43 5.22 7.19 -9.06
CA SER A 43 4.32 6.76 -10.15
C SER A 43 4.12 5.25 -10.06
N ILE A 44 2.89 4.80 -10.26
CA ILE A 44 2.50 3.38 -10.25
C ILE A 44 1.65 3.15 -11.50
N ASN A 45 2.06 2.21 -12.33
CA ASN A 45 1.25 1.74 -13.43
C ASN A 45 0.43 0.53 -12.94
N PHE A 46 -0.86 0.52 -13.20
CA PHE A 46 -1.72 -0.62 -12.89
C PHE A 46 -2.75 -0.81 -14.00
N LYS A 47 -3.21 -2.05 -14.17
CA LYS A 47 -4.24 -2.39 -15.14
C LYS A 47 -5.50 -2.83 -14.39
N LYS A 48 -6.63 -2.18 -14.65
CA LYS A 48 -7.94 -2.61 -14.17
C LYS A 48 -8.46 -3.67 -15.14
N ASN A 49 -8.32 -4.94 -14.75
CA ASN A 49 -8.91 -6.10 -15.43
C ASN A 49 -10.04 -6.61 -14.54
N ASN A 50 -11.29 -6.21 -14.83
CA ASN A 50 -12.53 -6.60 -14.15
C ASN A 50 -12.45 -6.84 -12.64
#